data_AF-A0A1F6C1F4-F1
#
_entry.id   AF-A0A1F6C1F4-F1
#
_cell.length_a   1.000
_cell.length_b   1.000
_cell.length_c   1.000
_cell.angle_alpha   90.00
_cell.angle_beta   90.00
_cell.angle_gamma   90.00
#
_symmetry.space_group_name_H-M   'P 1'
#
loop_
_entity.id
_entity.type
_entity.pdbx_description
1 polymer ?
#
loop_
_entity_poly.entity_id
_entity_poly.type
_entity_poly.pdbx_seq_one_letter_code
_entity_poly.pdbx_strand_id
1 'polypeptide(L)'
;MIERRTKHREWPYPDLILVDGGRTQVQVAQKILTRNKINIPVVGIAKFKGDKLVFLKIKKSLQELISPSFNQLRKVRNETHRFANSFRRKIFGKSTIV
;
A
#
# COMPACT_ATOMS: atom_id res chain seq x y z
N MET A 1 -6.66 -7.78 6.24
CA MET A 1 -5.26 -8.07 5.84
C MET A 1 -4.24 -7.42 6.77
N ILE A 2 -4.21 -6.08 6.90
CA ILE A 2 -3.24 -5.37 7.77
C ILE A 2 -3.30 -5.88 9.21
N GLU A 3 -4.50 -6.02 9.77
CA GLU A 3 -4.67 -6.54 11.13
C GLU A 3 -4.15 -7.97 11.31
N ARG A 4 -4.25 -8.82 10.28
CA ARG A 4 -3.64 -10.15 10.31
C ARG A 4 -2.12 -10.02 10.31
N ARG A 5 -1.55 -9.22 9.40
CA ARG A 5 -0.11 -8.98 9.27
C ARG A 5 0.52 -8.45 10.55
N THR A 6 -0.16 -7.54 11.26
CA THR A 6 0.37 -6.91 12.48
C THR A 6 0.39 -7.84 13.69
N LYS A 7 -0.34 -8.97 13.65
CA LYS A 7 -0.35 -9.99 14.71
C LYS A 7 0.85 -10.95 14.63
N HIS A 8 1.51 -11.05 13.48
CA HIS A 8 2.74 -11.82 13.30
C HIS A 8 3.94 -11.02 13.84
N ARG A 9 4.36 -11.34 15.07
CA ARG A 9 5.46 -10.66 15.78
C ARG A 9 6.84 -11.06 15.27
N GLU A 10 6.95 -12.25 14.68
CA GLU A 10 8.14 -12.79 14.06
C GLU A 10 8.54 -12.05 12.78
N TRP A 11 7.62 -11.28 12.19
CA TRP A 11 7.89 -10.51 11.00
C TRP A 11 8.18 -9.05 11.35
N PRO A 12 9.37 -8.52 10.99
CA PRO A 12 9.74 -7.16 11.32
C PRO A 12 8.73 -6.16 10.76
N TYR A 13 8.48 -5.08 11.50
CA TYR A 13 7.64 -4.00 10.99
C TYR A 13 8.38 -3.25 9.87
N PRO A 14 7.68 -2.88 8.79
CA PRO A 14 8.26 -2.02 7.77
C PRO A 14 8.37 -0.58 8.27
N ASP A 15 9.33 0.16 7.74
CA ASP A 15 9.46 1.61 8.00
C ASP A 15 8.40 2.44 7.26
N LEU A 16 7.78 1.86 6.23
CA LEU A 16 6.76 2.50 5.40
C LEU A 16 5.77 1.47 4.85
N ILE A 17 4.48 1.80 4.89
CA ILE A 17 3.43 1.00 4.22
C ILE A 17 2.94 1.76 3.00
N LEU A 18 3.08 1.14 1.83
CA LEU A 18 2.51 1.62 0.57
C LEU A 18 1.17 0.93 0.29
N VAL A 19 0.12 1.72 0.07
CA VAL A 19 -1.22 1.23 -0.28
C VAL A 19 -1.49 1.52 -1.76
N ASP A 20 -1.91 0.49 -2.48
CA ASP A 20 -2.35 0.61 -3.86
C ASP A 20 -3.79 1.14 -3.95
N GLY A 21 -3.93 2.42 -3.61
CA GLY A 21 -5.18 3.15 -3.77
C GLY A 21 -5.20 4.48 -3.03
N GLY A 22 -6.39 5.08 -3.03
CA GLY A 22 -6.58 6.46 -2.61
C GLY A 22 -6.83 6.67 -1.12
N ARG A 23 -7.27 7.91 -0.82
CA ARG A 23 -7.49 8.44 0.53
C ARG A 23 -8.22 7.48 1.47
N THR A 24 -9.34 6.91 1.05
CA THR A 24 -10.15 6.02 1.88
C THR A 24 -9.36 4.80 2.35
N GLN A 25 -8.58 4.18 1.47
CA GLN A 25 -7.80 2.98 1.80
C GLN A 25 -6.64 3.31 2.75
N VAL A 26 -5.93 4.43 2.50
CA VAL A 26 -4.89 4.94 3.41
C VAL A 26 -5.49 5.22 4.79
N GLN A 27 -6.66 5.84 4.86
CA GLN A 27 -7.33 6.17 6.12
C GLN A 27 -7.72 4.90 6.91
N VAL A 28 -8.23 3.87 6.23
CA VAL A 28 -8.57 2.59 6.87
C VAL A 28 -7.31 1.91 7.42
N ALA A 29 -6.24 1.85 6.64
CA ALA A 29 -4.96 1.29 7.08
C ALA A 29 -4.43 2.01 8.33
N GLN A 30 -4.44 3.35 8.33
CA GLN A 30 -4.02 4.14 9.49
C GLN A 30 -4.89 3.89 10.72
N LYS A 31 -6.22 3.83 10.57
CA LYS A 31 -7.12 3.52 11.70
C LYS A 31 -6.77 2.19 12.35
N ILE A 32 -6.45 1.16 11.57
CA ILE A 32 -6.05 -0.15 12.09
C ILE A 32 -4.72 -0.06 12.85
N LEU A 33 -3.71 0.61 12.28
CA LEU A 33 -2.40 0.77 12.93
C LEU A 33 -2.52 1.58 14.24
N THR A 34 -3.26 2.68 14.23
CA THR A 34 -3.50 3.51 15.42
C THR A 34 -4.20 2.72 16.53
N ARG A 35 -5.24 1.94 16.20
CA ARG A 35 -5.93 1.08 17.19
C ARG A 35 -4.99 0.06 17.83
N ASN A 36 -4.01 -0.43 17.07
CA ASN A 36 -2.99 -1.37 17.55
C ASN A 36 -1.76 -0.67 18.15
N LYS A 37 -1.77 0.67 18.31
CA LYS A 37 -0.65 1.47 18.81
C LYS A 37 0.64 1.30 17.99
N ILE A 38 0.52 1.01 16.70
CA ILE A 38 1.64 0.86 15.76
C ILE A 38 1.83 2.18 15.01
N ASN A 39 3.03 2.75 15.09
CA ASN A 39 3.37 4.03 14.45
C ASN A 39 4.23 3.81 13.20
N ILE A 40 3.59 3.47 12.08
CA ILE A 40 4.23 3.31 10.78
C ILE A 40 3.54 4.26 9.78
N PRO A 41 4.28 5.08 9.03
CA PRO A 41 3.71 5.94 8.01
C PRO A 41 3.02 5.11 6.92
N VAL A 42 1.84 5.56 6.50
CA VAL A 42 1.08 4.95 5.42
C VAL A 42 0.92 5.95 4.28
N VAL A 43 1.33 5.55 3.09
CA VAL A 43 1.26 6.35 1.87
C VAL A 43 0.47 5.58 0.82
N GLY A 44 -0.44 6.26 0.12
CA GLY A 44 -1.17 5.69 -1.00
C GLY A 44 -0.62 6.15 -2.34
N ILE A 45 -0.91 5.40 -3.41
CA ILE A 45 -0.81 5.90 -4.79
C ILE A 45 -2.21 5.86 -5.41
N ALA A 46 -2.80 7.03 -5.66
CA ALA A 46 -4.08 7.15 -6.32
C ALA A 46 -3.93 7.44 -7.82
N LYS A 47 -4.81 6.86 -8.63
CA LYS A 47 -4.97 7.18 -10.05
C LYS A 47 -5.98 8.34 -10.18
N PHE A 48 -5.55 9.58 -10.00
CA PHE A 48 -6.39 10.77 -10.24
C PHE A 48 -5.68 11.73 -11.20
N LYS A 49 -6.08 11.70 -12.47
CA LYS A 49 -5.40 12.42 -13.58
C LYS A 49 -3.89 12.10 -13.63
N GLY A 50 -3.56 10.82 -13.46
CA GLY A 50 -2.20 10.33 -13.27
C GLY A 50 -2.00 9.73 -11.88
N ASP A 51 -0.82 9.13 -11.66
CA ASP A 51 -0.47 8.60 -10.35
C ASP A 51 -0.01 9.73 -9.43
N LYS A 52 -0.55 9.75 -8.20
CA LYS A 52 -0.19 10.74 -7.19
C LYS A 52 -0.04 10.09 -5.83
N LEU A 53 0.93 10.56 -5.06
CA LEU A 53 1.07 10.18 -3.66
C LEU A 53 -0.12 10.72 -2.85
N VAL A 54 -0.60 9.90 -1.93
CA VAL A 54 -1.64 10.25 -0.98
C VAL A 54 -1.07 10.14 0.42
N PHE A 55 -0.90 11.28 1.06
CA PHE A 55 -0.50 11.38 2.46
C PHE A 55 -1.70 11.72 3.33
N LEU A 56 -1.80 11.08 4.50
CA LEU A 56 -2.78 11.41 5.53
C LEU A 56 -2.08 11.46 6.88
N LYS A 57 -2.29 12.51 7.68
CA LYS A 57 -1.74 12.61 9.05
C LYS A 57 -0.23 12.31 9.15
N ILE A 58 0.53 12.55 8.08
CA ILE A 58 1.99 12.42 8.04
C ILE A 58 2.59 13.82 8.14
N LYS A 59 3.63 13.98 8.97
CA LYS A 59 4.37 15.23 9.13
C LYS A 59 4.91 15.72 7.77
N LYS A 60 4.85 17.04 7.53
CA LYS A 60 5.31 17.65 6.26
C LYS A 60 6.75 17.27 5.90
N SER A 61 7.66 17.27 6.86
CA SER A 61 9.06 16.84 6.67
C SER A 61 9.19 15.41 6.15
N LEU A 62 8.32 14.49 6.60
CA LEU A 62 8.33 13.11 6.10
C LEU A 62 7.72 13.02 4.69
N GLN A 63 6.73 13.87 4.36
CA GLN A 63 6.21 13.94 2.99
C GLN A 63 7.29 14.44 2.02
N GLU A 64 8.06 15.45 2.43
CA GLU A 64 9.19 15.99 1.66
C GLU A 64 10.31 14.96 1.48
N LEU A 65 10.57 14.11 2.49
CA LEU A 65 11.52 13.02 2.37
C LEU A 65 11.06 11.91 1.41
N ILE A 66 9.76 11.59 1.41
CA ILE A 66 9.19 10.50 0.61
C ILE A 66 8.97 10.92 -0.86
N SER A 67 8.56 12.16 -1.10
CA SER A 67 8.11 12.62 -2.41
C SER A 67 9.15 12.46 -3.54
N PRO A 68 10.47 12.70 -3.32
CA PRO A 68 11.50 12.45 -4.32
C PRO A 68 11.57 10.99 -4.79
N SER A 69 11.15 10.05 -3.93
CA SER A 69 11.15 8.61 -4.22
C SER A 69 9.88 8.13 -4.94
N PHE A 70 9.07 9.05 -5.49
CA PHE A 70 7.78 8.70 -6.11
C PHE A 70 7.90 7.64 -7.21
N ASN A 71 8.90 7.73 -8.08
CA ASN A 71 9.09 6.78 -9.17
C ASN A 71 9.43 5.37 -8.66
N GLN A 72 10.20 5.27 -7.58
CA GLN A 72 10.52 4.01 -6.90
C GLN A 72 9.27 3.41 -6.28
N LEU A 73 8.47 4.21 -5.56
CA LEU A 73 7.19 3.77 -5.00
C LEU A 73 6.22 3.29 -6.10
N ARG A 74 6.21 3.97 -7.25
CA ARG A 74 5.43 3.55 -8.42
C ARG A 74 5.85 2.16 -8.92
N LYS A 75 7.15 1.86 -8.98
CA LYS A 75 7.67 0.53 -9.34
C LYS A 75 7.23 -0.53 -8.34
N VAL A 76 7.32 -0.26 -7.03
CA VAL A 76 6.86 -1.17 -5.96
C VAL A 76 5.36 -1.48 -6.09
N ARG A 77 4.54 -0.45 -6.36
CA ARG A 77 3.11 -0.65 -6.61
C ARG A 77 2.84 -1.44 -7.90
N ASN A 78 3.61 -1.20 -8.97
CA ASN A 78 3.48 -1.98 -10.20
C ASN A 78 3.80 -3.46 -9.96
N GLU A 79 4.79 -3.75 -9.12
CA GLU A 79 5.11 -5.12 -8.71
C GLU A 79 3.97 -5.76 -7.91
N THR A 80 3.33 -5.01 -7.01
CA THR A 80 2.14 -5.46 -6.26
C THR A 80 0.98 -5.79 -7.22
N HIS A 81 0.72 -4.93 -8.21
CA HIS A 81 -0.26 -5.19 -9.27
C HIS A 81 0.09 -6.43 -10.09
N ARG A 82 1.37 -6.59 -10.49
CA ARG A 82 1.85 -7.75 -11.26
C ARG A 82 1.59 -9.04 -10.49
N PHE A 83 1.96 -9.08 -9.21
CA PHE A 83 1.78 -10.22 -8.33
C PHE A 83 0.29 -10.60 -8.20
N ALA A 84 -0.58 -9.62 -7.90
CA ALA A 84 -2.03 -9.84 -7.79
C ALA A 84 -2.66 -10.32 -9.10
N ASN A 85 -2.26 -9.75 -10.25
CA ASN A 85 -2.75 -10.17 -11.56
C ASN A 85 -2.28 -11.58 -11.94
N SER A 86 -1.03 -11.93 -11.60
CA SER A 86 -0.50 -13.27 -11.82
C SER A 86 -1.31 -14.33 -11.06
N PHE A 87 -1.59 -14.07 -9.78
CA PHE A 87 -2.41 -14.95 -8.95
C PHE A 87 -3.83 -15.11 -9.50
N ARG A 88 -4.48 -14.00 -9.90
CA ARG A 88 -5.81 -14.06 -10.54
C ARG A 88 -5.80 -14.89 -11.81
N ARG A 89 -4.82 -14.70 -12.71
CA ARG A 89 -4.69 -15.53 -13.92
C ARG A 89 -4.46 -17.00 -13.60
N LYS A 90 -3.70 -17.33 -12.56
CA LYS A 90 -3.50 -18.73 -12.14
C LYS A 90 -4.79 -19.41 -11.69
N ILE A 91 -5.65 -18.68 -10.98
CA ILE A 91 -6.93 -19.21 -10.49
C ILE A 91 -7.95 -19.32 -11.63
N PHE A 92 -8.07 -18.30 -12.47
CA PHE A 92 -9.16 -18.18 -13.44
C PHE A 92 -8.78 -18.50 -14.89
N GLY A 93 -7.49 -18.71 -15.19
CA GLY A 93 -7.00 -19.00 -16.54
C GLY A 93 -7.33 -20.41 -17.07
N LYS A 94 -8.00 -21.27 -16.27
CA LYS A 94 -8.56 -22.54 -16.74
C LYS A 94 -10.05 -22.46 -17.12
N SER A 95 -10.69 -21.30 -16.95
CA SER A 95 -12.07 -21.07 -17.40
C SER A 95 -12.09 -20.14 -18.61
N THR A 96 -11.37 -20.52 -19.67
CA THR A 96 -11.78 -20.12 -21.01
C THR A 96 -12.86 -21.10 -21.40
N ILE A 97 -14.12 -20.65 -21.29
CA ILE A 97 -15.28 -21.35 -21.83
C ILE A 97 -15.06 -21.38 -23.35
N VAL A 98 -14.99 -22.59 -23.90
CA VAL A 98 -15.13 -22.87 -25.34
C VAL A 98 -16.61 -22.77 -25.69
#